data_AF-A0A5Q0TR37-F1
#
_entry.id   AF-A0A5Q0TR37-F1
#
_cell.length_a   1.000
_cell.length_b   1.000
_cell.length_c   1.000
_cell.angle_alpha   90.00
_cell.angle_beta   90.00
_cell.angle_gamma   90.00
#
_symmetry.space_group_name_H-M   'P 1'
#
loop_
_entity.id
_entity.type
_entity.pdbx_description
1 polymer ?
#
loop_
_entity_poly.entity_id
_entity_poly.type
_entity_poly.pdbx_seq_one_letter_code
_entity_poly.pdbx_strand_id
1 'polypeptide(L)' 'MNVAGYGPDKGGKIKIQLEKGKVVMDIEFNIPLGFLNTRLIRSRINDFKNKASELIRLERIKRKI' A
#
# COMPACT_ATOMS: atom_id res chain seq x y z
N MET A 1 -5.34 -19.38 -7.50
CA MET A 1 -5.26 -17.95 -7.13
C MET A 1 -4.21 -17.80 -6.03
N ASN A 2 -3.02 -17.27 -6.33
CA ASN A 2 -1.97 -17.04 -5.32
C ASN A 2 -2.23 -15.69 -4.63
N VAL A 3 -2.96 -15.72 -3.52
CA VAL A 3 -2.93 -14.63 -2.54
C VAL A 3 -1.56 -14.68 -1.89
N ALA A 4 -0.79 -13.59 -1.93
CA ALA A 4 0.53 -13.52 -1.32
C ALA A 4 0.43 -13.89 0.17
N GLY A 5 0.82 -15.11 0.51
CA GLY A 5 0.78 -15.62 1.87
C GLY A 5 1.80 -14.90 2.75
N TYR A 6 1.35 -14.42 3.89
CA TYR A 6 2.19 -14.05 5.03
C TYR A 6 2.96 -15.31 5.47
N GLY A 7 4.27 -15.33 5.25
CA GLY A 7 5.18 -16.32 5.80
C GLY A 7 6.20 -15.62 6.72
N PRO A 8 6.77 -16.31 7.71
CA PRO A 8 7.73 -15.72 8.65
C PRO A 8 8.94 -15.06 7.97
N ASP A 9 9.28 -15.51 6.75
CA ASP A 9 10.41 -15.02 5.96
C ASP A 9 10.01 -14.04 4.84
N LYS A 10 8.71 -13.71 4.74
CA LYS A 10 8.15 -12.80 3.74
C LYS A 10 7.59 -11.56 4.44
N GLY A 11 8.52 -10.78 4.99
CA GLY A 11 8.23 -9.54 5.69
C GLY A 11 8.32 -8.31 4.79
N GLY A 12 7.54 -7.29 5.12
CA GLY A 12 7.69 -5.95 4.57
C GLY A 12 7.33 -4.92 5.62
N LYS A 13 7.98 -3.76 5.57
CA LYS A 13 7.67 -2.61 6.43
C LYS A 13 6.97 -1.56 5.59
N ILE A 14 5.82 -1.11 6.05
CA ILE A 14 5.14 0.07 5.52
C ILE A 14 5.27 1.16 6.57
N LYS A 15 5.99 2.23 6.25
CA LYS A 15 6.10 3.42 7.09
C LYS A 15 5.20 4.51 6.52
N ILE A 16 4.36 5.10 7.36
CA ILE A 16 3.47 6.21 6.99
C ILE A 16 3.90 7.42 7.80
N GLN A 17 4.18 8.53 7.11
CA GLN A 17 4.64 9.79 7.69
C GLN A 17 3.79 10.95 7.17
N LEU A 18 3.60 11.97 7.99
CA LEU A 18 2.95 13.22 7.58
C LEU A 18 4.02 14.31 7.48
N GLU A 19 4.23 14.84 6.28
CA GLU A 19 5.23 15.87 6.00
C GLU A 19 4.56 17.06 5.30
N LYS A 20 4.47 18.20 6.00
CA LYS A 20 3.98 19.48 5.42
C LYS A 20 2.69 19.34 4.60
N GLY A 21 1.69 18.63 5.16
CA GLY A 21 0.39 18.41 4.50
C GLY A 21 0.37 17.28 3.46
N LYS A 22 1.45 16.52 3.32
CA LYS A 22 1.52 15.33 2.46
C LYS A 22 1.65 14.08 3.31
N VAL A 23 0.95 13.01 2.92
CA VAL A 23 1.17 11.67 3.47
C VAL A 23 2.25 10.99 2.63
N VAL A 24 3.37 10.67 3.25
CA VAL A 24 4.48 9.92 2.66
C VAL A 24 4.37 8.47 3.12
N MET A 25 4.41 7.54 2.18
CA MET A 25 4.37 6.10 2.46
C MET A 25 5.59 5.42 1.87
N ASP A 26 6.46 4.95 2.74
CA ASP A 26 7.65 4.18 2.37
C ASP A 26 7.34 2.70 2.54
N ILE A 27 7.55 1.94 1.48
CA ILE A 27 7.25 0.51 1.46
C ILE A 27 8.53 -0.25 1.17
N GLU A 28 9.01 -0.97 2.17
CA GLU A 28 10.18 -1.83 2.11
C GLU A 28 9.71 -3.29 2.11
N PHE A 29 10.14 -4.05 1.11
CA PHE A 29 9.76 -5.46 0.97
C PHE A 29 11.00 -6.34 0.92
N ASN A 30 11.12 -7.27 1.87
CA ASN A 30 12.13 -8.32 1.81
C ASN A 30 11.49 -9.57 1.17
N ILE A 31 11.29 -9.49 -0.14
CA ILE A 31 10.82 -10.62 -0.96
C ILE A 31 11.78 -10.86 -2.12
N PRO A 32 12.06 -12.12 -2.49
CA PRO A 32 12.92 -12.42 -3.62
C PRO A 32 12.38 -11.77 -4.90
N LEU A 33 13.24 -11.09 -5.66
CA LEU A 33 12.89 -10.30 -6.85
C LEU A 33 12.06 -11.08 -7.88
N GLY A 34 12.20 -12.41 -7.94
CA GLY A 34 11.42 -13.28 -8.83
C GLY A 34 9.91 -13.30 -8.57
N PHE A 35 9.43 -12.88 -7.38
CA PHE A 35 8.00 -12.82 -7.04
C PHE A 35 7.42 -11.40 -7.12
N LEU A 36 8.26 -10.37 -7.27
CA LEU A 36 7.85 -8.98 -7.33
C LEU A 36 7.40 -8.63 -8.76
N ASN A 37 6.09 -8.71 -9.02
CA ASN A 37 5.52 -8.10 -10.22
C ASN A 37 5.47 -6.58 -10.03
N THR A 38 6.60 -5.93 -10.31
CA THR A 38 6.78 -4.47 -10.17
C THR A 38 5.76 -3.67 -10.96
N ARG A 39 5.30 -4.19 -12.12
CA ARG A 39 4.24 -3.58 -12.93
C ARG A 39 2.90 -3.57 -12.19
N LEU A 40 2.52 -4.70 -11.60
CA LEU A 40 1.30 -4.80 -10.81
C LEU A 40 1.34 -3.88 -9.58
N ILE A 41 2.46 -3.88 -8.85
CA ILE A 41 2.64 -3.03 -7.66
C ILE A 41 2.54 -1.54 -8.05
N ARG A 42 3.22 -1.13 -9.12
CA ARG A 42 3.15 0.25 -9.63
C ARG A 42 1.73 0.62 -10.04
N SER A 43 1.01 -0.29 -10.71
CA SER A 43 -0.39 -0.09 -11.09
C SER A 43 -1.27 0.15 -9.87
N ARG A 44 -1.14 -0.69 -8.82
CA ARG A 44 -1.90 -0.54 -7.56
C ARG A 44 -1.59 0.77 -6.83
N ILE A 45 -0.32 1.18 -6.80
CA ILE A 45 0.09 2.47 -6.21
C ILE A 45 -0.55 3.63 -6.98
N ASN A 46 -0.57 3.60 -8.31
CA ASN A 46 -1.18 4.63 -9.13
C ASN A 46 -2.70 4.69 -8.96
N ASP A 47 -3.36 3.52 -8.96
CA ASP A 47 -4.80 3.42 -8.69
C ASP A 47 -5.15 4.02 -7.33
N PHE A 48 -4.37 3.69 -6.29
CA PHE A 48 -4.55 4.25 -4.97
C PHE A 48 -4.38 5.78 -4.96
N LYS A 49 -3.32 6.30 -5.57
CA LYS A 49 -3.09 7.75 -5.67
C LYS A 49 -4.26 8.49 -6.33
N ASN A 50 -4.82 7.92 -7.40
CA ASN A 50 -5.94 8.53 -8.12
C ASN A 50 -7.27 8.47 -7.36
N LYS A 51 -7.44 7.48 -6.48
CA LYS A 51 -8.69 7.23 -5.75
C LYS A 51 -8.61 7.56 -4.25
N ALA A 52 -7.46 8.02 -3.76
CA ALA A 52 -7.17 8.15 -2.35
C ALA A 52 -8.24 8.97 -1.61
N SER A 53 -8.63 10.13 -2.15
CA SER A 53 -9.64 10.99 -1.52
C SER A 53 -11.01 10.30 -1.39
N GLU A 54 -11.43 9.56 -2.43
CA GLU A 54 -12.71 8.86 -2.40
C GLU A 54 -12.68 7.67 -1.43
N LEU A 55 -11.57 6.93 -1.38
CA LEU A 55 -11.37 5.84 -0.42
C LEU A 55 -11.40 6.37 1.02
N ILE A 56 -10.72 7.49 1.29
CA ILE A 56 -10.75 8.13 2.60
C ILE A 56 -12.16 8.62 2.94
N ARG A 57 -12.88 9.22 1.99
CA ARG A 57 -14.28 9.65 2.19
C ARG A 57 -15.17 8.50 2.63
N LEU A 58 -15.09 7.35 1.94
CA LEU A 58 -15.87 6.15 2.28
C LEU A 58 -15.50 5.59 3.65
N GLU A 59 -14.22 5.52 3.99
CA GLU A 59 -13.76 5.07 5.31
C GLU A 59 -14.20 6.01 6.43
N ARG A 60 -14.21 7.33 6.19
CA ARG A 60 -14.71 8.34 7.13
C ARG A 60 -16.20 8.16 7.42
N ILE A 61 -17.01 7.97 6.38
CA ILE A 61 -18.46 7.69 6.52
C ILE A 61 -18.68 6.43 7.36
N LYS A 62 -17.95 5.36 7.04
CA LYS A 62 -18.08 4.07 7.73
C LYS A 62 -17.67 4.16 9.20
N ARG A 63 -16.60 4.89 9.52
CA ARG A 63 -16.04 5.02 10.87
C ARG A 63 -16.66 6.16 11.68
N LYS A 64 -17.46 7.02 11.06
CA LYS A 64 -18.08 8.21 11.66
C LYS A 64 -17.04 9.20 12.19
N ILE A 65 -16.03 9.52 11.38
CA ILE A 65 -14.95 10.49 11.67
C ILE A 65 -14.78 11.54 10.57
#